data_AF-A0A9D9S0B7-F1
#
_entry.id   AF-A0A9D9S0B7-F1
#
_cell.length_a   1.000
_cell.length_b   1.000
_cell.length_c   1.000
_cell.angle_alpha   90.00
_cell.angle_beta   90.00
_cell.angle_gamma   90.00
#
_symmetry.space_group_name_H-M   'P 1'
#
loop_
_entity.id
_entity.type
_entity.pdbx_description
1 polymer ?
#
loop_
_entity_poly.entity_id
_entity_poly.type
_entity_poly.pdbx_seq_one_letter_code
_entity_poly.pdbx_strand_id
1 'polypeptide(L)'
;MNIVRHSLVPLLATLLCVACGVTRADPLEVPDPKVWSTLPADVRDERARALREQLRAVTPAQRAQFRAQLRERLSSLPPEQRREIADRLRGDWQVMSDSDRDRLRAERRAYIQSLSADERRALLRERREMLQQMTPEERSRWKRELGR
;
A
#
# COMPACT_ATOMS: atom_id res chain seq x y z
N MET A 1 -53.33 -39.14 44.82
CA MET A 1 -52.07 -38.64 45.39
C MET A 1 -51.53 -37.56 44.47
N ASN A 2 -51.38 -36.35 45.00
CA ASN A 2 -50.84 -35.18 44.34
C ASN A 2 -49.42 -35.41 43.82
N ILE A 3 -49.05 -34.79 42.69
CA ILE A 3 -48.14 -33.63 42.66
C ILE A 3 -48.15 -33.04 41.24
N VAL A 4 -48.48 -31.75 41.19
CA VAL A 4 -48.39 -30.86 40.03
C VAL A 4 -46.93 -30.42 39.87
N ARG A 5 -46.42 -30.38 38.63
CA ARG A 5 -45.35 -29.45 38.25
C ARG A 5 -45.58 -28.96 36.82
N HIS A 6 -46.14 -27.76 36.71
CA HIS A 6 -46.07 -26.94 35.51
C HIS A 6 -44.62 -26.56 35.21
N SER A 7 -44.21 -26.60 33.94
CA SER A 7 -43.02 -25.88 33.47
C SER A 7 -43.29 -25.32 32.07
N LEU A 8 -42.89 -24.07 31.95
CA LEU A 8 -43.14 -23.10 30.88
C LEU A 8 -42.37 -23.46 29.58
N VAL A 9 -43.04 -23.31 28.42
CA VAL A 9 -42.72 -22.46 27.23
C VAL A 9 -41.24 -21.98 27.08
N PRO A 10 -40.59 -21.78 25.90
CA PRO A 10 -41.05 -21.69 24.49
C PRO A 10 -40.16 -22.32 23.36
N LEU A 11 -40.73 -22.41 22.15
CA LEU A 11 -40.21 -21.90 20.86
C LEU A 11 -38.68 -21.84 20.65
N LEU A 12 -38.09 -22.81 19.96
CA LEU A 12 -36.74 -22.70 19.39
C LEU A 12 -36.83 -22.18 17.95
N ALA A 13 -36.85 -20.85 17.80
CA ALA A 13 -36.60 -20.20 16.52
C ALA A 13 -35.08 -20.31 16.24
N THR A 14 -34.70 -21.22 15.36
CA THR A 14 -33.32 -21.36 14.89
C THR A 14 -32.98 -20.15 14.03
N LEU A 15 -32.41 -19.13 14.70
CA LEU A 15 -31.79 -17.97 14.08
C LEU A 15 -30.63 -18.45 13.21
N LEU A 16 -30.83 -18.42 11.89
CA LEU A 16 -29.79 -18.63 10.90
C LEU A 16 -28.78 -17.47 11.01
N CYS A 17 -27.79 -17.62 11.89
CA CYS A 17 -26.59 -16.80 11.89
C CYS A 17 -25.88 -17.05 10.56
N VAL A 18 -26.19 -16.23 9.55
CA VAL A 18 -25.31 -16.00 8.41
C VAL A 18 -24.05 -15.40 9.00
N ALA A 19 -23.09 -16.27 9.31
CA ALA A 19 -21.73 -15.87 9.58
C ALA A 19 -21.23 -15.21 8.29
N CYS A 20 -21.30 -13.88 8.24
CA CYS A 20 -20.44 -13.10 7.37
C CYS A 20 -19.02 -13.51 7.72
N GLY A 21 -18.49 -14.46 6.96
CA GLY A 21 -17.08 -14.80 6.96
C GLY A 21 -16.32 -13.57 6.49
N VAL A 22 -16.04 -12.64 7.40
CA VAL A 22 -14.95 -11.71 7.23
C VAL A 22 -13.71 -12.57 7.40
N THR A 23 -13.28 -13.21 6.32
CA THR A 23 -11.93 -13.77 6.22
C THR A 23 -11.00 -12.62 6.52
N ARG A 24 -10.40 -12.63 7.72
CA ARG A 24 -9.36 -11.70 8.12
C ARG A 24 -8.14 -12.05 7.28
N ALA A 25 -8.12 -11.55 6.05
CA ALA A 25 -6.99 -11.68 5.17
C ALA A 25 -5.79 -11.02 5.85
N ASP A 26 -4.67 -11.74 5.90
CA ASP A 26 -3.45 -11.23 6.53
C ASP A 26 -3.11 -9.84 5.95
N PRO A 27 -2.75 -8.87 6.80
CA PRO A 27 -2.33 -7.56 6.32
C PRO A 27 -1.15 -7.74 5.36
N LEU A 28 -1.26 -7.18 4.15
CA LEU A 28 -0.12 -7.10 3.25
C LEU A 28 1.02 -6.37 3.97
N GLU A 29 2.14 -7.06 4.16
CA GLU A 29 3.26 -6.50 4.89
C GLU A 29 3.93 -5.41 4.05
N VAL A 30 4.01 -4.20 4.61
CA VAL A 30 4.79 -3.12 4.01
C VAL A 30 6.28 -3.46 4.19
N PRO A 31 7.10 -3.44 3.14
CA PRO A 31 8.55 -3.60 3.29
C PRO A 31 9.16 -2.44 4.08
N ASP A 32 10.20 -2.69 4.88
CA ASP A 32 10.97 -1.63 5.51
C ASP A 32 11.69 -0.78 4.42
N PRO A 33 11.50 0.56 4.37
CA PRO A 33 12.08 1.38 3.32
C PRO A 33 13.61 1.39 3.28
N LYS A 34 14.27 1.27 4.44
CA LYS A 34 15.73 1.26 4.53
C LYS A 34 16.26 -0.05 3.99
N VAL A 35 15.73 -1.18 4.45
CA VAL A 35 16.07 -2.52 3.93
C VAL A 35 15.79 -2.58 2.43
N TRP A 36 14.60 -2.11 2.00
CA TRP A 36 14.25 -2.06 0.59
C TRP A 36 15.28 -1.32 -0.23
N SER A 37 15.73 -0.14 0.21
CA SER A 37 16.72 0.66 -0.53
C SER A 37 18.07 -0.06 -0.70
N THR A 38 18.46 -0.91 0.25
CA THR A 38 19.75 -1.61 0.23
C THR A 38 19.77 -2.87 -0.64
N LEU A 39 18.61 -3.36 -1.07
CA LEU A 39 18.53 -4.54 -1.92
C LEU A 39 19.10 -4.27 -3.32
N PRO A 40 19.74 -5.27 -3.95
CA PRO A 40 20.11 -5.22 -5.37
C PRO A 40 18.93 -4.88 -6.27
N ALA A 41 19.18 -4.15 -7.37
CA ALA A 41 18.12 -3.58 -8.20
C ALA A 41 17.21 -4.65 -8.84
N ASP A 42 17.78 -5.76 -9.28
CA ASP A 42 17.09 -6.95 -9.81
C ASP A 42 16.20 -7.62 -8.76
N VAL A 43 16.73 -7.82 -7.54
CA VAL A 43 15.97 -8.36 -6.41
C VAL A 43 14.81 -7.44 -6.03
N ARG A 44 15.00 -6.13 -6.06
CA ARG A 44 13.91 -5.17 -5.84
C ARG A 44 12.86 -5.22 -6.93
N ASP A 45 13.24 -5.36 -8.20
CA ASP A 45 12.29 -5.44 -9.30
C ASP A 45 11.41 -6.69 -9.19
N GLU A 46 12.02 -7.85 -8.90
CA GLU A 46 11.27 -9.08 -8.65
C GLU A 46 10.30 -8.94 -7.48
N ARG A 47 10.76 -8.44 -6.33
CA ARG A 47 9.89 -8.21 -5.17
C ARG A 47 8.80 -7.17 -5.46
N ALA A 48 9.09 -6.14 -6.25
CA ALA A 48 8.13 -5.12 -6.63
C ALA A 48 7.04 -5.69 -7.56
N ARG A 49 7.40 -6.63 -8.44
CA ARG A 49 6.44 -7.37 -9.28
C ARG A 49 5.53 -8.25 -8.41
N ALA A 50 6.11 -9.06 -7.53
CA ALA A 50 5.34 -9.91 -6.61
C ALA A 50 4.37 -9.09 -5.74
N LEU A 51 4.84 -7.99 -5.16
CA LEU A 51 4.02 -7.09 -4.35
C LEU A 51 2.88 -6.47 -5.15
N ARG A 52 3.10 -6.09 -6.42
CA ARG A 52 2.03 -5.57 -7.29
C ARG A 52 0.95 -6.61 -7.58
N GLU A 53 1.34 -7.87 -7.82
CA GLU A 53 0.36 -8.94 -8.02
C GLU A 53 -0.46 -9.20 -6.74
N GLN A 54 0.19 -9.22 -5.58
CA GLN A 54 -0.52 -9.30 -4.29
C GLN A 54 -1.49 -8.13 -4.11
N LEU A 55 -1.07 -6.90 -4.42
CA LEU A 55 -1.92 -5.72 -4.32
C LEU A 55 -3.13 -5.78 -5.27
N ARG A 56 -3.00 -6.41 -6.44
CA ARG A 56 -4.13 -6.64 -7.36
C ARG A 56 -5.14 -7.64 -6.80
N ALA A 57 -4.67 -8.65 -6.06
CA ALA A 57 -5.52 -9.70 -5.50
C ALA A 57 -6.33 -9.26 -4.27
N VAL A 58 -5.92 -8.17 -3.59
CA VAL A 58 -6.64 -7.66 -2.40
C VAL A 58 -7.68 -6.60 -2.75
N THR A 59 -8.50 -6.24 -1.76
CA THR A 59 -9.53 -5.21 -1.91
C THR A 59 -8.94 -3.79 -2.03
N PRO A 60 -9.67 -2.82 -2.60
CA PRO A 60 -9.28 -1.41 -2.59
C PRO A 60 -8.98 -0.86 -1.20
N ALA A 61 -9.75 -1.27 -0.18
CA ALA A 61 -9.55 -0.85 1.21
C ALA A 61 -8.21 -1.35 1.78
N GLN A 62 -7.86 -2.61 1.51
CA GLN A 62 -6.57 -3.17 1.91
C GLN A 62 -5.41 -2.50 1.17
N ARG A 63 -5.55 -2.21 -0.12
CA ARG A 63 -4.54 -1.40 -0.86
C ARG A 63 -4.38 -0.01 -0.25
N ALA A 64 -5.47 0.63 0.18
CA ALA A 64 -5.42 1.94 0.82
C ALA A 64 -4.70 1.87 2.17
N GLN A 65 -4.99 0.84 2.98
CA GLN A 65 -4.30 0.58 4.23
C GLN A 65 -2.80 0.34 4.02
N PHE A 66 -2.42 -0.47 3.03
CA PHE A 66 -1.03 -0.70 2.66
C PHE A 66 -0.30 0.62 2.34
N ARG A 67 -0.92 1.48 1.51
CA ARG A 67 -0.34 2.80 1.18
C ARG A 67 -0.26 3.72 2.40
N ALA A 68 -1.25 3.67 3.29
CA ALA A 68 -1.24 4.45 4.52
C ALA A 68 -0.07 4.06 5.42
N GLN A 69 0.13 2.76 5.65
CA GLN A 69 1.25 2.23 6.44
C GLN A 69 2.60 2.54 5.79
N LEU A 70 2.72 2.42 4.46
CA LEU A 70 3.95 2.81 3.75
C LEU A 70 4.27 4.29 3.94
N ARG A 71 3.27 5.15 3.85
CA ARG A 71 3.44 6.59 4.07
C ARG A 71 3.83 6.89 5.51
N GLU A 72 3.17 6.26 6.48
CA GLU A 72 3.50 6.40 7.90
C GLU A 72 4.95 6.00 8.18
N ARG A 73 5.37 4.83 7.70
CA ARG A 73 6.76 4.38 7.84
C ARG A 73 7.75 5.38 7.23
N LEU A 74 7.51 5.84 6.00
CA LEU A 74 8.38 6.83 5.36
C LEU A 74 8.40 8.16 6.12
N SER A 75 7.24 8.67 6.55
CA SER A 75 7.13 9.93 7.27
C SER A 75 7.76 9.88 8.67
N SER A 76 7.80 8.70 9.31
CA SER A 76 8.47 8.50 10.59
C SER A 76 10.00 8.53 10.50
N LEU A 77 10.58 8.37 9.30
CA LEU A 77 12.03 8.44 9.12
C LEU A 77 12.52 9.88 9.24
N PRO A 78 13.69 10.11 9.85
CA PRO A 78 14.36 11.41 9.84
C PRO A 78 14.57 11.91 8.40
N PRO A 79 14.51 13.23 8.14
CA PRO A 79 14.68 13.79 6.80
C PRO A 79 15.95 13.30 6.09
N GLU A 80 17.07 13.18 6.81
CA GLU A 80 18.34 12.69 6.24
C GLU A 80 18.26 11.23 5.79
N GLN A 81 17.56 10.36 6.52
CA GLN A 81 17.37 8.97 6.11
C GLN A 81 16.46 8.88 4.87
N ARG A 82 15.41 9.71 4.80
CA ARG A 82 14.57 9.79 3.60
C ARG A 82 15.38 10.24 2.38
N ARG A 83 16.30 11.19 2.57
CA ARG A 83 17.22 11.66 1.51
C ARG A 83 18.17 10.55 1.07
N GLU A 84 18.81 9.84 2.00
CA GLU A 84 19.71 8.73 1.67
C GLU A 84 18.99 7.64 0.83
N ILE A 85 17.78 7.27 1.24
CA ILE A 85 16.95 6.31 0.48
C ILE A 85 16.65 6.85 -0.91
N ALA A 86 16.22 8.11 -1.03
CA ALA A 86 15.90 8.73 -2.31
C ALA A 86 17.12 8.81 -3.24
N ASP A 87 18.29 9.21 -2.72
CA ASP A 87 19.51 9.34 -3.49
C ASP A 87 20.03 7.97 -3.96
N ARG A 88 19.95 6.92 -3.12
CA ARG A 88 20.32 5.55 -3.52
C ARG A 88 19.42 5.04 -4.66
N LEU A 89 18.10 5.10 -4.48
CA LEU A 89 17.14 4.64 -5.50
C LEU A 89 17.26 5.46 -6.81
N ARG A 90 17.60 6.74 -6.71
CA ARG A 90 17.89 7.60 -7.87
C ARG A 90 19.18 7.17 -8.57
N GLY A 91 20.24 6.86 -7.83
CA GLY A 91 21.49 6.34 -8.39
C GLY A 91 21.25 5.08 -9.21
N ASP A 92 20.50 4.13 -8.63
CA ASP A 92 20.13 2.89 -9.32
C ASP A 92 19.31 3.17 -10.59
N TRP A 93 18.38 4.12 -10.54
CA TRP A 93 17.61 4.54 -11.72
C TRP A 93 18.47 5.20 -12.81
N GLN A 94 19.54 5.91 -12.45
CA GLN A 94 20.40 6.60 -13.41
C GLN A 94 21.30 5.63 -14.19
N VAL A 95 21.70 4.52 -13.57
CA VAL A 95 22.53 3.48 -14.19
C VAL A 95 21.72 2.41 -14.92
N MET A 96 20.39 2.39 -14.76
CA MET A 96 19.51 1.50 -15.51
C MET A 96 19.49 1.81 -17.01
N SER A 97 19.38 0.76 -17.82
CA SER A 97 19.20 0.88 -19.27
C SER A 97 17.89 1.59 -19.63
N ASP A 98 17.84 2.21 -20.81
CA ASP A 98 16.61 2.86 -21.30
C ASP A 98 15.45 1.87 -21.44
N SER A 99 15.72 0.67 -21.95
CA SER A 99 14.72 -0.40 -22.09
C SER A 99 14.14 -0.83 -20.74
N ASP A 100 14.97 -0.96 -19.70
CA ASP A 100 14.50 -1.28 -18.35
C ASP A 100 13.66 -0.14 -17.76
N ARG A 101 14.10 1.11 -17.94
CA ARG A 101 13.32 2.27 -17.49
C ARG A 101 11.96 2.34 -18.16
N ASP A 102 11.90 2.07 -19.46
CA ASP A 102 10.65 2.08 -20.22
C ASP A 102 9.72 0.93 -19.84
N ARG A 103 10.28 -0.27 -19.62
CA ARG A 103 9.55 -1.40 -19.06
C ARG A 103 8.94 -1.04 -17.70
N LEU A 104 9.73 -0.53 -16.75
CA LEU A 104 9.23 -0.14 -15.42
C LEU A 104 8.17 0.97 -15.50
N ARG A 105 8.34 1.96 -16.39
CA ARG A 105 7.32 2.99 -16.64
C ARG A 105 6.03 2.38 -17.19
N ALA A 106 6.13 1.43 -18.12
CA ALA A 106 4.97 0.75 -18.70
C ALA A 106 4.24 -0.10 -17.65
N GLU A 107 4.97 -0.88 -16.86
CA GLU A 107 4.41 -1.67 -15.77
C GLU A 107 3.70 -0.80 -14.73
N ARG A 108 4.30 0.33 -14.36
CA ARG A 108 3.67 1.31 -13.46
C ARG A 108 2.40 1.90 -14.07
N ARG A 109 2.40 2.26 -15.36
CA ARG A 109 1.20 2.77 -16.05
C ARG A 109 0.09 1.72 -16.06
N ALA A 110 0.40 0.48 -16.40
CA ALA A 110 -0.55 -0.62 -16.42
C ALA A 110 -1.15 -0.88 -15.03
N TYR A 111 -0.32 -0.87 -13.98
CA TYR A 111 -0.82 -0.98 -12.60
C TYR A 111 -1.79 0.16 -12.26
N ILE A 112 -1.46 1.41 -12.54
CA ILE A 112 -2.36 2.54 -12.27
C ILE A 112 -3.66 2.46 -13.09
N GLN A 113 -3.58 2.01 -14.34
CA GLN A 113 -4.76 1.82 -15.20
C GLN A 113 -5.68 0.69 -14.70
N SER A 114 -5.14 -0.30 -13.99
CA SER A 114 -5.92 -1.38 -13.37
C SER A 114 -6.73 -0.93 -12.15
N LEU A 115 -6.45 0.25 -11.59
CA LEU A 115 -7.16 0.78 -10.42
C LEU A 115 -8.48 1.44 -10.81
N SER A 116 -9.45 1.41 -9.89
CA SER A 116 -10.70 2.14 -10.05
C SER A 116 -10.49 3.66 -10.17
N ALA A 117 -11.50 4.37 -10.68
CA ALA A 117 -11.44 5.83 -10.76
C ALA A 117 -11.28 6.49 -9.38
N ASP A 118 -11.93 5.96 -8.35
CA ASP A 118 -11.82 6.44 -6.97
C ASP A 118 -10.43 6.24 -6.39
N GLU A 119 -9.82 5.08 -6.62
CA GLU A 119 -8.44 4.82 -6.19
C GLU A 119 -7.45 5.75 -6.89
N ARG A 120 -7.62 5.97 -8.20
CA ARG A 120 -6.79 6.94 -8.94
C ARG A 120 -6.95 8.36 -8.39
N ARG A 121 -8.17 8.79 -8.06
CA ARG A 121 -8.42 10.08 -7.39
C ARG A 121 -7.79 10.15 -6.01
N ALA A 122 -7.83 9.06 -5.24
CA ALA A 122 -7.19 8.96 -3.93
C ALA A 122 -5.67 9.12 -4.05
N LEU A 123 -5.02 8.44 -4.99
CA LEU A 123 -3.58 8.61 -5.23
C LEU A 123 -3.19 10.06 -5.56
N LEU A 124 -4.03 10.77 -6.33
CA LEU A 124 -3.79 12.18 -6.63
C LEU A 124 -3.95 13.07 -5.39
N ARG A 125 -4.92 12.79 -4.51
CA ARG A 125 -5.07 13.49 -3.22
C ARG A 125 -3.87 13.24 -2.31
N GLU A 126 -3.51 11.97 -2.11
CA GLU A 126 -2.37 11.55 -1.30
C GLU A 126 -1.07 12.20 -1.79
N ARG A 127 -0.85 12.29 -3.11
CA ARG A 127 0.31 13.00 -3.68
C ARG A 127 0.30 14.49 -3.32
N ARG A 128 -0.85 15.17 -3.39
CA ARG A 128 -0.95 16.59 -3.04
C ARG A 128 -0.67 16.82 -1.55
N GLU A 129 -1.25 16.00 -0.69
CA GLU A 129 -1.03 16.06 0.77
C GLU A 129 0.46 15.87 1.10
N MET A 130 1.12 14.87 0.52
CA MET A 130 2.56 14.66 0.68
C MET A 130 3.36 15.90 0.25
N LEU A 131 3.02 16.49 -0.91
CA LEU A 131 3.71 17.71 -1.38
C LEU A 131 3.48 18.91 -0.47
N GLN A 132 2.34 19.00 0.22
CA GLN A 132 2.05 20.06 1.20
C GLN A 132 2.84 19.87 2.50
N GLN A 133 3.07 18.62 2.92
CA GLN A 133 3.84 18.30 4.13
C GLN A 133 5.36 18.41 3.97
N MET A 134 5.87 18.51 2.73
CA MET A 134 7.29 18.75 2.48
C MET A 134 7.75 20.11 3.02
N THR A 135 8.97 20.14 3.55
CA THR A 135 9.71 21.38 3.85
C THR A 135 9.97 22.19 2.55
N PRO A 136 10.19 23.51 2.64
CA PRO A 136 10.56 24.33 1.49
C PRO A 136 11.76 23.78 0.71
N GLU A 137 12.75 23.24 1.40
CA GLU A 137 13.96 22.66 0.83
C GLU A 137 13.65 21.36 0.07
N GLU A 138 12.87 20.45 0.68
CA GLU A 138 12.40 19.21 0.04
C GLU A 138 11.57 19.52 -1.20
N ARG A 139 10.66 20.50 -1.12
CA ARG A 139 9.81 20.91 -2.26
C ARG A 139 10.63 21.55 -3.39
N SER A 140 11.62 22.37 -3.05
CA SER A 140 12.51 23.00 -4.03
C SER A 140 13.38 21.95 -4.74
N ARG A 141 13.92 20.98 -4.01
CA ARG A 141 14.65 19.84 -4.59
C ARG A 141 13.75 19.01 -5.50
N TRP A 142 12.57 18.64 -5.01
CA TRP A 142 11.57 17.91 -5.80
C TRP A 142 11.25 18.62 -7.12
N LYS A 143 11.06 19.94 -7.09
CA LYS A 143 10.83 20.75 -8.30
C LYS A 143 12.02 20.75 -9.26
N ARG A 144 13.26 20.82 -8.77
CA ARG A 144 14.45 20.74 -9.64
C ARG A 144 14.63 19.36 -10.27
N GLU A 145 14.34 18.31 -9.51
CA GLU A 145 14.57 16.93 -9.92
C GLU A 145 13.50 16.37 -10.85
N LEU A 146 12.26 16.87 -10.75
CA LEU A 146 11.10 16.42 -11.53
C LEU A 146 10.53 17.50 -12.46
N GLY A 147 11.11 18.70 -12.45
CA GLY A 147 10.72 19.83 -13.31
C GLY A 147 11.19 19.69 -14.75
N ARG A 148 11.03 18.48 -15.33
CA ARG A 148 11.07 18.25 -16.77
C ARG A 148 9.77 17.58 -17.19
#